data_AF-A0A9W4SGY0-F1
#
_entry.id   AF-A0A9W4SGY0-F1
#
_cell.length_a   1.000
_cell.length_b   1.000
_cell.length_c   1.000
_cell.angle_alpha   90.00
_cell.angle_beta   90.00
_cell.angle_gamma   90.00
#
_symmetry.space_group_name_H-M   'P 1'
#
loop_
_entity.id
_entity.type
_entity.pdbx_description
1 polymer ?
#
loop_
_entity_poly.entity_id
_entity_poly.type
_entity_poly.pdbx_seq_one_letter_code
_entity_poly.pdbx_strand_id
1 'polypeptide(L)'
;MDYSNFADPLALILQDYVDSDEEIVESKSSSDQILSGISTAALSDSLKTSTSKQQPQKKPNLTKCQNCDNDWKYKCPKCDFRSCSLDCCKLHKEKYSCNGIRSKVEFVSIEQYGYKNLMSDYVFLEDVSRTIDSAHRYIIDNKRTRKRNYNKYSHTLKKKKFNKRQQG
;
A
#
# COMPACT_ATOMS: atom_id res chain seq x y z
N MET A 1 12.36 -27.97 -1.84
CA MET A 1 11.42 -26.91 -2.30
C MET A 1 11.93 -25.65 -1.63
N ASP A 2 12.92 -25.04 -2.26
CA ASP A 2 13.88 -24.18 -1.58
C ASP A 2 13.44 -22.73 -1.81
N TYR A 3 12.74 -22.19 -0.83
CA TYR A 3 12.14 -20.85 -0.80
C TYR A 3 13.16 -19.71 -0.59
N SER A 4 14.43 -19.95 -0.94
CA SER A 4 15.56 -19.05 -0.69
C SER A 4 15.94 -18.16 -1.88
N ASN A 5 15.20 -18.24 -3.00
CA ASN A 5 15.42 -17.42 -4.20
C ASN A 5 14.20 -16.55 -4.55
N PHE A 6 13.58 -15.90 -3.57
CA PHE A 6 12.77 -14.73 -3.89
C PHE A 6 13.73 -13.53 -3.88
N ALA A 7 14.48 -13.39 -4.98
CA ALA A 7 15.22 -12.16 -5.25
C ALA A 7 14.22 -11.01 -5.12
N ASP A 8 14.57 -10.04 -4.27
CA ASP A 8 13.81 -8.82 -4.12
C ASP A 8 13.61 -8.21 -5.51
N PRO A 9 12.38 -8.15 -6.05
CA PRO A 9 12.16 -7.65 -7.40
C PRO A 9 12.61 -6.19 -7.55
N LEU A 10 12.70 -5.43 -6.45
CA LEU A 10 13.28 -4.09 -6.43
C LEU A 10 14.81 -4.07 -6.55
N ALA A 11 15.50 -5.13 -6.09
CA ALA A 11 16.96 -5.22 -6.20
C ALA A 11 17.43 -5.48 -7.64
N LEU A 12 16.66 -6.27 -8.41
CA LEU A 12 16.92 -6.50 -9.83
C LEU A 12 16.72 -5.23 -10.66
N ILE A 13 15.69 -4.43 -10.35
CA ILE A 13 15.44 -3.15 -11.03
C ILE A 13 16.52 -2.11 -10.71
N LEU A 14 17.11 -2.16 -9.51
CA LEU A 14 18.21 -1.26 -9.15
C LEU A 14 19.57 -1.68 -9.75
N GLN A 15 19.79 -2.96 -10.06
CA GLN A 15 21.04 -3.41 -10.67
C GLN A 15 21.20 -2.91 -12.11
N ASP A 16 20.09 -2.74 -12.84
CA ASP A 16 20.09 -2.18 -14.19
C ASP A 16 20.38 -0.65 -14.21
N TYR A 17 20.37 0.01 -13.05
CA TYR A 17 20.60 1.46 -12.93
C TYR A 17 22.05 1.84 -12.57
N VAL A 18 22.95 0.87 -12.36
CA VAL A 18 24.34 1.13 -11.92
C VAL A 18 25.39 0.97 -13.04
N ASP A 19 24.98 0.59 -14.26
CA ASP A 19 25.91 0.38 -15.39
C ASP A 19 25.94 1.53 -16.42
N SER A 20 25.59 2.76 -16.02
CA SER A 20 25.84 3.94 -16.83
C SER A 20 26.34 5.05 -15.93
N ASP A 21 27.66 5.17 -15.80
CA ASP A 21 28.42 6.45 -15.81
C ASP A 21 29.87 6.23 -15.35
N GLU A 22 30.78 6.13 -16.33
CA GLU A 22 32.20 6.50 -16.19
C GLU A 22 32.57 7.31 -17.44
N GLU A 23 32.43 8.63 -17.38
CA GLU A 23 33.52 9.55 -17.74
C GLU A 23 33.37 10.87 -16.95
N ILE A 24 34.44 11.18 -16.23
CA ILE A 24 34.64 12.36 -15.38
C ILE A 24 35.06 13.54 -16.24
N VAL A 25 34.44 14.72 -16.05
CA VAL A 25 35.16 15.99 -16.23
C VAL A 25 34.84 16.93 -15.07
N GLU A 26 35.76 17.00 -14.12
CA GLU A 26 35.75 17.96 -13.02
C GLU A 26 36.22 19.34 -13.53
N SER A 27 35.34 20.32 -13.49
CA SER A 27 35.73 21.74 -13.60
C SER A 27 34.88 22.58 -12.66
N LYS A 28 35.52 23.02 -11.56
CA LYS A 28 35.00 24.02 -10.62
C LYS A 28 35.15 25.41 -11.25
N SER A 29 34.06 26.10 -11.54
CA SER A 29 34.03 27.56 -11.59
C SER A 29 32.61 28.09 -11.37
N SER A 30 32.47 28.86 -10.29
CA SER A 30 31.71 30.11 -10.18
C SER A 30 30.29 30.23 -10.77
N SER A 31 29.37 30.59 -9.87
CA SER A 31 28.27 31.53 -10.07
C SER A 31 27.06 31.09 -10.89
N ASP A 32 25.94 30.94 -10.17
CA ASP A 32 24.62 31.52 -10.48
C ASP A 32 24.40 31.88 -11.95
N GLN A 33 23.89 30.94 -12.77
CA GLN A 33 23.26 31.29 -14.05
C GLN A 33 22.58 30.16 -14.85
N ILE A 34 21.81 29.25 -14.26
CA ILE A 34 20.80 28.49 -15.06
C ILE A 34 19.46 28.42 -14.30
N LEU A 35 18.80 29.57 -14.21
CA LEU A 35 17.34 29.68 -14.04
C LEU A 35 16.87 30.92 -14.81
N SER A 36 16.93 30.85 -16.15
CA SER A 36 16.47 31.94 -17.02
C SER A 36 15.84 31.43 -18.32
N GLY A 37 15.30 30.21 -18.31
CA GLY A 37 14.74 29.57 -19.51
C GLY A 37 13.39 28.89 -19.34
N ILE A 38 12.80 28.87 -18.15
CA ILE A 38 11.44 28.32 -17.96
C ILE A 38 10.48 29.51 -17.93
N SER A 39 10.01 29.92 -19.11
CA SER A 39 8.93 30.88 -19.23
C SER A 39 7.67 30.32 -18.52
N THR A 40 7.30 30.94 -17.41
CA THR A 40 6.12 30.64 -16.60
C THR A 40 4.78 30.93 -17.29
N ALA A 41 4.79 31.22 -18.59
CA ALA A 41 3.60 31.48 -19.40
C ALA A 41 2.93 30.20 -19.96
N ALA A 42 3.59 29.03 -19.90
CA ALA A 42 3.04 27.79 -20.46
C ALA A 42 2.19 26.95 -19.46
N LEU A 43 2.02 27.41 -18.22
CA LEU A 43 1.27 26.68 -17.17
C LEU A 43 -0.17 27.17 -16.95
N SER A 44 -0.73 28.00 -17.83
CA SER A 44 -2.09 28.55 -17.63
C SER A 44 -3.19 28.02 -18.55
N ASP A 45 -2.95 27.07 -19.48
CA ASP A 45 -3.97 26.79 -20.51
C ASP A 45 -4.25 25.32 -20.83
N SER A 46 -4.38 24.45 -19.81
CA SER A 46 -5.01 23.13 -19.99
C SER A 46 -5.98 22.70 -18.88
N LEU A 47 -6.65 23.67 -18.24
CA LEU A 47 -7.95 23.45 -17.62
C LEU A 47 -9.07 23.73 -18.64
N LYS A 48 -9.04 23.05 -19.78
CA LYS A 48 -10.19 22.96 -20.69
C LYS A 48 -10.92 21.66 -20.44
N THR A 49 -11.81 21.75 -19.45
CA THR A 49 -13.18 21.24 -19.50
C THR A 49 -13.48 20.31 -20.68
N SER A 50 -13.31 19.00 -20.49
CA SER A 50 -14.10 18.01 -21.23
C SER A 50 -15.52 18.02 -20.65
N THR A 51 -16.35 18.92 -21.16
CA THR A 51 -17.79 18.89 -21.02
C THR A 51 -18.32 17.64 -21.71
N SER A 52 -18.36 16.53 -20.98
CA SER A 52 -19.26 15.42 -21.29
C SER A 52 -20.67 15.89 -20.94
N LYS A 53 -21.57 15.81 -21.93
CA LYS A 53 -23.00 16.11 -21.78
C LYS A 53 -23.60 15.15 -20.75
N GLN A 54 -23.58 15.53 -19.47
CA GLN A 54 -24.39 14.93 -18.43
C GLN A 54 -25.26 16.01 -17.81
N GLN A 55 -26.55 15.69 -17.73
CA GLN A 55 -27.67 16.50 -17.26
C GLN A 55 -27.34 17.27 -15.96
N PRO A 56 -28.02 18.39 -15.65
CA PRO A 56 -27.84 19.12 -14.39
C PRO A 56 -28.29 18.24 -13.22
N GLN A 57 -27.35 17.49 -12.65
CA GLN A 57 -27.59 16.70 -11.46
C GLN A 57 -27.76 17.68 -10.30
N LYS A 58 -28.98 17.75 -9.74
CA LYS A 58 -29.28 18.45 -8.48
C LYS A 58 -28.14 18.17 -7.50
N LYS A 59 -27.43 19.21 -7.07
CA LYS A 59 -26.42 19.11 -6.01
C LYS A 59 -27.11 18.41 -4.83
N PRO A 60 -26.77 17.15 -4.50
CA PRO A 60 -27.43 16.48 -3.39
C PRO A 60 -27.15 17.30 -2.13
N ASN A 61 -28.12 17.43 -1.23
CA ASN A 61 -27.89 18.11 0.06
C ASN A 61 -26.70 17.44 0.76
N LEU A 62 -25.52 18.09 0.69
CA LEU A 62 -24.24 17.53 1.09
C LEU A 62 -24.12 17.36 2.62
N THR A 63 -25.10 17.77 3.40
CA THR A 63 -25.06 17.75 4.87
C THR A 63 -25.89 16.63 5.48
N LYS A 64 -26.78 16.00 4.71
CA LYS A 64 -27.69 14.97 5.23
C LYS A 64 -27.27 13.54 4.92
N CYS A 65 -27.77 12.62 5.73
CA CYS A 65 -27.77 11.19 5.48
C CYS A 65 -28.55 10.90 4.19
N GLN A 66 -28.11 9.90 3.42
CA GLN A 66 -28.81 9.51 2.19
C GLN A 66 -29.99 8.56 2.44
N ASN A 67 -30.13 8.03 3.66
CA ASN A 67 -31.19 7.10 4.04
C ASN A 67 -32.31 7.76 4.88
N CYS A 68 -32.02 8.90 5.53
CA CYS A 68 -32.95 9.61 6.41
C CYS A 68 -32.60 11.11 6.48
N ASP A 69 -33.42 11.93 7.15
CA ASP A 69 -33.26 13.39 7.14
C ASP A 69 -32.26 13.98 8.15
N ASN A 70 -31.58 13.14 8.93
CA ASN A 70 -30.54 13.54 9.89
C ASN A 70 -29.23 13.93 9.20
N ASP A 71 -28.39 14.72 9.87
CA ASP A 71 -27.04 15.04 9.36
C ASP A 71 -26.14 13.81 9.29
N TRP A 72 -25.33 13.71 8.22
CA TRP A 72 -24.42 12.57 8.06
C TRP A 72 -23.22 12.68 9.00
N LYS A 73 -22.68 11.52 9.38
CA LYS A 73 -21.49 11.40 10.23
C LYS A 73 -20.41 10.49 9.63
N TYR A 74 -20.83 9.51 8.84
CA TYR A 74 -19.95 8.50 8.26
C TYR A 74 -20.11 8.43 6.75
N LYS A 75 -19.06 7.93 6.09
CA LYS A 75 -19.01 7.71 4.64
C LYS A 75 -18.53 6.30 4.34
N CYS A 76 -19.22 5.59 3.46
CA CYS A 76 -18.84 4.24 3.05
C CYS A 76 -17.59 4.30 2.15
N PRO A 77 -16.52 3.55 2.44
CA PRO A 77 -15.28 3.64 1.66
C PRO A 77 -15.37 2.98 0.27
N LYS A 78 -16.40 2.17 0.01
CA LYS A 78 -16.62 1.52 -1.30
C LYS A 78 -17.38 2.41 -2.28
N CYS A 79 -18.50 2.98 -1.84
CA CYS A 79 -19.47 3.65 -2.71
C CYS A 79 -19.78 5.08 -2.27
N ASP A 80 -19.04 5.60 -1.29
CA ASP A 80 -19.18 6.97 -0.82
C ASP A 80 -20.54 7.33 -0.19
N PHE A 81 -21.36 6.32 0.12
CA PHE A 81 -22.66 6.48 0.77
C PHE A 81 -22.54 7.17 2.13
N ARG A 82 -23.37 8.20 2.38
CA ARG A 82 -23.36 9.01 3.60
C ARG A 82 -24.42 8.52 4.57
N SER A 83 -24.01 8.20 5.79
CA SER A 83 -24.88 7.69 6.86
C SER A 83 -24.72 8.50 8.15
N CYS A 84 -25.79 8.61 8.94
CA CYS A 84 -25.78 9.28 10.24
C CYS A 84 -25.50 8.33 11.42
N SER A 85 -25.80 7.03 11.26
CA SER A 85 -25.75 6.02 12.32
C SER A 85 -25.41 4.63 11.76
N LEU A 86 -25.16 3.68 12.67
CA LEU A 86 -24.87 2.30 12.31
C LEU A 86 -26.05 1.63 11.57
N ASP A 87 -27.30 1.97 11.92
CA ASP A 87 -28.47 1.40 11.25
C ASP A 87 -28.52 1.84 9.79
N CYS A 88 -28.27 3.12 9.51
CA CYS A 88 -28.13 3.61 8.13
C CYS A 88 -26.93 2.98 7.40
N CYS A 89 -25.84 2.68 8.13
CA CYS A 89 -24.73 1.91 7.57
C CYS A 89 -25.13 0.48 7.18
N LYS A 90 -25.95 -0.22 7.98
CA LYS A 90 -26.35 -1.60 7.69
C LYS A 90 -27.40 -1.64 6.57
N LEU A 91 -28.41 -0.78 6.66
CA LEU A 91 -29.48 -0.69 5.67
C LEU A 91 -28.94 -0.42 4.26
N HIS A 92 -27.96 0.47 4.08
CA HIS A 92 -27.41 0.68 2.73
C HIS A 92 -26.61 -0.53 2.24
N LYS A 93 -25.90 -1.23 3.13
CA LYS A 93 -25.15 -2.44 2.75
C LYS A 93 -26.09 -3.53 2.26
N GLU A 94 -27.23 -3.71 2.92
CA GLU A 94 -28.26 -4.67 2.51
C GLU A 94 -28.96 -4.21 1.22
N LYS A 95 -29.44 -2.96 1.19
CA LYS A 95 -30.21 -2.41 0.06
C LYS A 95 -29.43 -2.35 -1.26
N TYR A 96 -28.14 -2.07 -1.20
CA TYR A 96 -27.28 -1.94 -2.38
C TYR A 96 -26.28 -3.10 -2.53
N SER A 97 -26.43 -4.17 -1.75
CA SER A 97 -25.50 -5.30 -1.71
C SER A 97 -24.03 -4.85 -1.64
N CYS A 98 -23.76 -3.90 -0.74
CA CYS A 98 -22.45 -3.26 -0.60
C CYS A 98 -21.64 -3.90 0.53
N ASN A 99 -20.47 -4.46 0.20
CA ASN A 99 -19.56 -5.06 1.19
C ASN A 99 -18.86 -4.01 2.09
N GLY A 100 -18.90 -2.74 1.71
CA GLY A 100 -18.26 -1.64 2.44
C GLY A 100 -16.73 -1.69 2.46
N ILE A 101 -16.11 -2.45 1.55
CA ILE A 101 -14.66 -2.55 1.38
C ILE A 101 -14.29 -1.83 0.08
N ARG A 102 -13.38 -0.85 0.17
CA ARG A 102 -12.84 -0.14 -1.00
C ARG A 102 -12.01 -1.10 -1.86
N SER A 103 -12.20 -1.08 -3.17
CA SER A 103 -11.29 -1.78 -4.09
C SER A 103 -9.97 -1.01 -4.16
N LYS A 104 -8.86 -1.65 -3.79
CA LYS A 104 -7.52 -1.05 -3.90
C LYS A 104 -6.91 -1.19 -5.30
N VAL A 105 -7.43 -2.12 -6.10
CA VAL A 105 -6.83 -2.56 -7.39
C VAL A 105 -7.82 -2.43 -8.55
N GLU A 106 -8.75 -1.49 -8.45
CA GLU A 106 -9.69 -1.22 -9.54
C GLU A 106 -8.98 -0.56 -10.71
N PHE A 107 -9.25 -1.04 -11.93
CA PHE A 107 -8.68 -0.45 -13.12
C PHE A 107 -9.23 0.96 -13.34
N VAL A 108 -8.31 1.92 -13.50
CA VAL A 108 -8.63 3.28 -13.89
C VAL A 108 -7.93 3.56 -15.21
N SER A 109 -8.68 4.06 -16.21
CA SER A 109 -8.09 4.43 -17.48
C SER A 109 -7.06 5.55 -17.29
N ILE A 110 -6.05 5.59 -18.16
CA ILE A 110 -4.95 6.56 -18.03
C ILE A 110 -5.45 8.02 -18.03
N GLU A 111 -6.51 8.31 -18.78
CA GLU A 111 -7.16 9.63 -18.84
C GLU A 111 -7.78 10.06 -17.50
N GLN A 112 -8.23 9.11 -16.68
CA GLN A 112 -8.85 9.34 -15.38
C GLN A 112 -7.86 9.10 -14.22
N TYR A 113 -6.62 8.69 -14.54
CA TYR A 113 -5.61 8.41 -13.55
C TYR A 113 -5.04 9.70 -12.98
N GLY A 114 -5.49 10.08 -11.79
CA GLY A 114 -5.04 11.27 -11.08
C GLY A 114 -4.24 10.96 -9.82
N TYR A 115 -3.84 12.02 -9.12
CA TYR A 115 -3.07 11.96 -7.88
C TYR A 115 -3.67 11.02 -6.82
N LYS A 116 -4.99 10.98 -6.68
CA LYS A 116 -5.67 10.11 -5.70
C LYS A 116 -5.46 8.62 -5.99
N ASN A 117 -5.38 8.24 -7.26
CA ASN A 117 -5.15 6.86 -7.67
C ASN A 117 -3.69 6.50 -7.45
N LEU A 118 -2.76 7.38 -7.85
CA LEU A 118 -1.33 7.24 -7.56
C LEU A 118 -1.04 7.03 -6.08
N MET A 119 -1.63 7.85 -5.20
CA MET A 119 -1.45 7.70 -3.76
C MET A 119 -2.06 6.39 -3.24
N SER A 120 -3.18 5.96 -3.80
CA SER A 120 -3.80 4.67 -3.45
C SER A 120 -2.87 3.50 -3.80
N ASP A 121 -2.26 3.55 -4.98
CA ASP A 121 -1.35 2.52 -5.47
C ASP A 121 -0.06 2.50 -4.66
N TYR A 122 0.51 3.67 -4.38
CA TYR A 122 1.70 3.81 -3.54
C TYR A 122 1.49 3.18 -2.15
N VAL A 123 0.41 3.57 -1.46
CA VAL A 123 0.09 3.02 -0.13
C VAL A 123 -0.18 1.52 -0.21
N PHE A 124 -0.82 1.05 -1.28
CA PHE A 124 -1.05 -0.38 -1.48
C PHE A 124 0.27 -1.16 -1.61
N LEU A 125 1.23 -0.67 -2.40
CA LEU A 125 2.54 -1.31 -2.54
C LEU A 125 3.33 -1.30 -1.23
N GLU A 126 3.24 -0.22 -0.46
CA GLU A 126 3.86 -0.13 0.87
C GLU A 126 3.23 -1.13 1.86
N ASP A 127 1.90 -1.25 1.88
CA ASP A 127 1.18 -2.24 2.69
C ASP A 127 1.66 -3.66 2.33
N VAL A 128 1.78 -3.98 1.04
CA VAL A 128 2.27 -5.28 0.58
C VAL A 128 3.69 -5.54 1.09
N SER A 129 4.61 -4.58 0.92
CA SER A 129 5.98 -4.68 1.44
C SER A 129 6.01 -4.95 2.95
N ARG A 130 5.24 -4.19 3.74
CA ARG A 130 5.12 -4.37 5.19
C ARG A 130 4.57 -5.75 5.57
N THR A 131 3.62 -6.29 4.81
CA THR A 131 3.07 -7.64 5.07
C THR A 131 4.09 -8.75 4.80
N ILE A 132 4.88 -8.61 3.74
CA ILE A 132 5.97 -9.55 3.40
C ILE A 132 7.02 -9.54 4.50
N ASP A 133 7.46 -8.34 4.93
CA ASP A 133 8.43 -8.19 6.02
C ASP A 133 7.93 -8.80 7.34
N SER A 134 6.67 -8.56 7.67
CA SER A 134 6.04 -9.11 8.87
C SER A 134 5.99 -10.64 8.83
N ALA A 135 5.63 -11.22 7.67
CA ALA A 135 5.62 -12.67 7.48
C ALA A 135 7.04 -13.26 7.58
N HIS A 136 8.04 -12.60 6.98
CA HIS A 136 9.43 -13.04 7.03
C HIS A 136 9.96 -13.05 8.47
N ARG A 137 9.72 -11.97 9.24
CA ARG A 137 10.08 -11.90 10.67
C ARG A 137 9.38 -12.98 11.48
N TYR A 138 8.08 -13.20 11.26
CA TYR A 138 7.32 -14.25 11.91
C TYR A 138 7.91 -15.65 11.68
N ILE A 139 8.33 -15.96 10.45
CA ILE A 139 8.97 -17.24 10.11
C ILE A 139 10.31 -17.39 10.83
N ILE A 140 11.15 -16.35 10.82
CA ILE A 140 12.46 -16.37 11.49
C ILE A 140 12.28 -16.59 12.99
N ASP A 141 11.39 -15.85 13.63
CA ASP A 141 11.17 -15.94 15.07
C ASP A 141 10.58 -17.30 15.45
N ASN A 142 9.67 -17.86 14.65
CA ASN A 142 9.19 -19.23 14.85
C ASN A 142 10.28 -20.30 14.69
N LYS A 143 11.21 -20.13 13.75
CA LYS A 143 12.37 -21.03 13.63
C LYS A 143 13.27 -20.92 14.86
N ARG A 144 13.50 -19.71 15.37
CA ARG A 144 14.29 -19.46 16.59
C ARG A 144 13.62 -20.07 17.83
N THR A 145 12.31 -19.90 18.01
CA THR A 145 11.58 -20.50 19.14
C THR A 145 11.57 -22.02 19.06
N ARG A 146 11.34 -22.60 17.87
CA ARG A 146 11.44 -24.06 17.66
C ARG A 146 12.84 -24.60 17.98
N LYS A 147 13.91 -23.93 17.53
CA LYS A 147 15.30 -24.33 17.82
C LYS A 147 15.62 -24.23 19.32
N ARG A 148 15.17 -23.16 20.00
CA ARG A 148 15.29 -23.02 21.46
C ARG A 148 14.58 -24.14 22.20
N ASN A 149 13.34 -24.46 21.79
CA ASN A 149 12.57 -25.54 22.39
C ASN A 149 13.22 -26.91 22.16
N TYR A 150 13.65 -27.22 20.93
CA TYR A 150 14.40 -28.44 20.63
C TYR A 150 15.65 -28.56 21.51
N ASN A 151 16.46 -27.49 21.61
CA ASN A 151 17.67 -27.50 22.43
C ASN A 151 17.34 -27.73 23.92
N LYS A 152 16.25 -27.13 24.44
CA LYS A 152 15.78 -27.32 25.82
C LYS A 152 15.42 -28.77 26.13
N TYR A 153 14.73 -29.46 25.21
CA TYR A 153 14.39 -30.88 25.37
C TYR A 153 15.54 -31.85 25.01
N SER A 154 16.49 -31.43 24.17
CA SER A 154 17.65 -32.26 23.82
C SER A 154 18.58 -32.48 25.03
N HIS A 155 18.71 -31.48 25.90
CA HIS A 155 19.57 -31.54 27.08
C HIS A 155 19.02 -32.48 28.17
N THR A 156 17.68 -32.60 28.26
CA THR A 156 17.02 -33.52 29.20
C THR A 156 17.05 -34.97 28.71
N LEU A 157 16.93 -35.20 27.39
CA LEU A 157 17.06 -36.54 26.79
C LEU A 157 18.50 -37.08 26.86
N LYS A 158 19.52 -36.21 26.69
CA LYS A 158 20.93 -36.58 26.88
C LYS A 158 21.24 -36.99 28.33
N LYS A 159 20.69 -36.29 29.34
CA LYS A 159 20.81 -36.69 30.76
C LYS A 159 20.18 -38.05 31.05
N LYS A 160 19.01 -38.36 30.49
CA LYS A 160 18.36 -39.68 30.65
C LYS A 160 19.19 -40.82 30.02
N LYS A 161 19.84 -40.61 28.87
CA LYS A 161 20.74 -41.60 28.26
C LYS A 161 22.04 -41.82 29.05
N PHE A 162 22.57 -40.79 29.70
CA PHE A 162 23.75 -40.92 30.56
C PHE A 162 23.45 -41.72 31.84
N ASN A 163 22.32 -41.43 32.50
CA ASN A 163 21.91 -42.14 33.72
C ASN A 163 21.56 -43.61 33.49
N LYS A 164 21.16 -43.98 32.27
CA LYS A 164 20.86 -45.38 31.90
C LYS A 164 22.11 -46.23 31.62
N ARG A 165 23.29 -45.62 31.43
CA ARG A 165 24.57 -46.32 31.22
C ARG A 165 25.37 -46.57 32.51
N GLN A 166 24.97 -45.97 33.63
CA GLN A 166 25.64 -46.13 34.93
C GLN A 166 24.93 -47.13 35.87
N GLN A 167 23.92 -47.86 35.39
CA GLN A 167 23.15 -48.84 36.16
C GLN A 167 23.18 -50.25 35.54
N GLY A 168 24.21 -50.56 34.75
CA GLY A 168 24.44 -51.87 34.15
C GLY A 168 25.85 -52.33 34.43
#